data_AF-A0A2E6YG99-F1
#
_entry.id   AF-A0A2E6YG99-F1
#
_cell.length_a   1.000
_cell.length_b   1.000
_cell.length_c   1.000
_cell.angle_alpha   90.00
_cell.angle_beta   90.00
_cell.angle_gamma   90.00
#
_symmetry.space_group_name_H-M   'P 1'
#
loop_
_entity.id
_entity.type
_entity.pdbx_description
1 polymer ?
#
loop_
_entity_poly.entity_id
_entity_poly.type
_entity_poly.pdbx_seq_one_letter_code
_entity_poly.pdbx_strand_id
1 'polypeptide(L)' 'MWTEYKKVSTLITAEMWKDMLESEGLPTKIIPETNILDWSEQTTFTVMVPKGREHVANEIIRKL' A
#
# COMPACT_ATOMS: atom_id res chain seq x y z
N MET A 1 12.00 3.80 8.27
CA MET A 1 11.85 4.62 7.04
C MET A 1 10.96 3.84 6.08
N TRP A 2 10.01 4.50 5.40
CA TRP A 2 9.04 3.87 4.50
C TRP A 2 9.50 4.02 3.04
N THR A 3 9.13 3.09 2.17
CA THR A 3 9.46 3.06 0.75
C THR A 3 8.20 2.84 -0.07
N GLU A 4 8.13 3.42 -1.27
CA GLU A 4 7.00 3.24 -2.17
C GLU A 4 7.04 1.83 -2.76
N TYR A 5 5.93 1.10 -2.65
CA TYR A 5 5.82 -0.26 -3.18
C TYR A 5 4.93 -0.32 -4.41
N LYS A 6 3.75 0.30 -4.34
CA LYS A 6 2.76 0.24 -5.43
C LYS A 6 1.83 1.44 -5.41
N LYS A 7 1.36 1.85 -6.59
CA LYS A 7 0.29 2.86 -6.74
C LYS A 7 -0.99 2.18 -7.20
N VAL A 8 -2.12 2.60 -6.64
CA VAL A 8 -3.45 2.03 -6.90
C VAL A 8 -4.47 3.17 -7.03
N SER A 9 -5.45 3.02 -7.93
CA SER A 9 -6.34 4.10 -8.35
C SER A 9 -7.61 4.27 -7.50
N THR A 10 -7.77 3.52 -6.41
CA THR A 10 -8.92 3.66 -5.50
C THR A 10 -8.53 3.39 -4.05
N LEU A 11 -9.25 4.00 -3.11
CA LEU A 11 -9.07 3.77 -1.67
C LEU A 11 -9.34 2.30 -1.31
N ILE A 12 -10.42 1.73 -1.85
CA ILE A 12 -10.79 0.33 -1.60
C ILE A 12 -9.64 -0.60 -1.99
N THR A 13 -9.02 -0.37 -3.15
CA THR A 13 -7.88 -1.19 -3.57
C THR A 13 -6.69 -0.99 -2.65
N ALA A 14 -6.42 0.24 -2.21
CA ALA A 14 -5.34 0.55 -1.27
C ALA A 14 -5.53 -0.16 0.07
N GLU A 15 -6.74 -0.15 0.63
CA GLU A 15 -7.08 -0.85 1.87
C GLU A 15 -6.95 -2.36 1.71
N MET A 16 -7.42 -2.94 0.60
CA MET A 16 -7.22 -4.38 0.35
C MET A 16 -5.72 -4.77 0.33
N TRP A 17 -4.87 -3.96 -0.30
CA TRP A 17 -3.42 -4.19 -0.29
C TRP A 17 -2.84 -4.08 1.13
N LYS A 18 -3.31 -3.11 1.91
CA LYS A 18 -2.88 -2.92 3.29
C LYS A 18 -3.26 -4.12 4.15
N ASP A 19 -4.53 -4.52 4.14
CA ASP A 19 -5.04 -5.63 4.95
C ASP A 19 -4.34 -6.95 4.59
N MET A 20 -4.12 -7.20 3.30
CA MET A 20 -3.42 -8.39 2.83
C MET A 20 -1.98 -8.45 3.36
N LEU A 21 -1.22 -7.35 3.23
CA LEU A 21 0.17 -7.31 3.69
C LEU A 21 0.28 -7.34 5.22
N GLU A 22 -0.63 -6.65 5.93
CA GLU A 22 -0.66 -6.64 7.39
C GLU A 22 -1.09 -7.99 7.98
N SER A 23 -1.94 -8.76 7.28
CA SER A 23 -2.32 -10.13 7.68
C SER A 23 -1.12 -11.09 7.71
N GLU A 24 -0.12 -10.85 6.85
CA GLU A 24 1.15 -11.59 6.82
C GLU A 24 2.23 -10.97 7.74
N GLY A 25 1.86 -9.97 8.54
CA GLY A 25 2.75 -9.30 9.49
C GLY A 25 3.69 -8.27 8.87
N LEU A 26 3.42 -7.82 7.64
CA LEU A 26 4.15 -6.71 7.01
C LEU A 26 3.39 -5.39 7.24
N PRO A 27 3.87 -4.50 8.14
CA PRO A 27 3.19 -3.25 8.40
C PRO A 27 3.17 -2.39 7.14
N THR A 28 2.00 -1.89 6.77
CA THR A 28 1.79 -1.24 5.47
C THR A 28 1.10 0.11 5.67
N LYS A 29 1.55 1.12 4.93
CA LYS A 29 0.97 2.46 4.98
C LYS A 29 0.42 2.84 3.62
N ILE A 30 -0.77 3.43 3.58
CA ILE A 30 -1.34 4.01 2.37
C ILE A 30 -1.35 5.53 2.48
N ILE A 31 -1.02 6.23 1.39
CA ILE A 31 -0.99 7.69 1.34
C ILE A 31 -1.65 8.14 0.04
N PRO A 32 -2.65 9.05 0.06
CA PRO A 32 -3.19 9.64 -1.16
C PRO A 32 -2.12 10.48 -1.85
N GLU A 33 -2.06 10.42 -3.18
CA GLU A 33 -1.16 11.29 -3.96
C GLU A 33 -1.66 12.73 -4.03
N THR A 34 -2.97 12.95 -3.91
CA THR A 34 -3.56 14.28 -3.91
C THR A 34 -3.60 14.88 -2.50
N ASN A 35 -3.84 16.19 -2.44
CA ASN A 35 -4.05 16.88 -1.18
C ASN A 35 -5.25 16.30 -0.42
N ILE A 36 -5.21 16.39 0.91
CA ILE A 36 -6.25 15.88 1.82
C ILE A 36 -7.64 16.47 1.50
N LEU A 37 -7.68 17.69 0.96
CA LEU A 37 -8.92 18.39 0.60
C LEU A 37 -9.54 17.90 -0.73
N ASP A 38 -8.74 17.26 -1.59
CA ASP A 38 -9.15 16.78 -2.92
C ASP A 38 -9.24 15.25 -2.97
N TRP A 39 -9.20 14.59 -1.81
CA TRP A 39 -9.30 13.14 -1.72
C TRP A 39 -10.75 12.70 -2.05
N SER A 40 -10.85 11.81 -3.05
CA SER A 40 -12.03 11.00 -3.34
C SER A 40 -11.69 9.51 -3.26
N GLU A 41 -12.68 8.63 -3.12
CA GLU A 41 -12.48 7.17 -3.15
C GLU A 41 -11.83 6.67 -4.47
N GLN A 42 -11.92 7.47 -5.54
CA GLN A 42 -11.31 7.21 -6.85
C GLN A 42 -9.96 7.92 -7.06
N THR A 43 -9.39 8.48 -6.00
CA THR A 43 -8.05 9.08 -6.04
C THR A 43 -6.97 8.00 -6.07
N THR A 44 -5.80 8.33 -6.64
CA THR A 44 -4.63 7.45 -6.59
C THR A 44 -3.98 7.45 -5.21
N PHE A 45 -3.73 6.26 -4.67
CA PHE A 45 -3.05 6.02 -3.40
C PHE A 45 -1.75 5.27 -3.64
N THR A 46 -0.74 5.62 -2.85
CA THR A 46 0.54 4.93 -2.79
C THR A 46 0.58 4.02 -1.58
N VAL A 47 0.74 2.72 -1.82
CA VAL A 47 1.03 1.69 -0.83
C VAL A 47 2.53 1.71 -0.54
N MET A 48 2.86 1.83 0.73
CA MET A 48 4.23 1.92 1.24
C MET A 48 4.52 0.78 2.19
N VAL A 49 5.73 0.25 2.09
CA VAL A 49 6.24 -0.81 2.96
C VAL A 49 7.48 -0.31 3.72
N PRO A 50 7.94 -1.00 4.77
CA PRO A 50 9.16 -0.62 5.47
C PRO A 50 10.36 -0.80 4.55
N LYS A 51 11.21 0.22 4.48
CA LYS A 51 12.45 0.20 3.69
C LYS A 51 13.30 -1.02 4.11
N GLY A 52 13.73 -1.80 3.12
CA GLY A 52 14.46 -3.06 3.33
C GLY A 52 13.58 -4.31 3.47
N ARG A 53 12.25 -4.19 3.56
CA ARG A 53 11.30 -5.32 3.54
C ARG A 53 10.49 -5.43 2.24
N GLU A 54 10.93 -4.76 1.18
CA GLU A 54 10.30 -4.83 -0.15
C GLU A 54 10.29 -6.27 -0.70
N HIS A 55 11.36 -7.02 -0.46
CA HIS A 55 11.44 -8.43 -0.85
C HIS A 55 10.39 -9.30 -0.15
N VAL A 56 10.05 -9.00 1.11
CA VAL A 56 9.00 -9.71 1.85
C VAL A 56 7.64 -9.48 1.20
N ALA A 57 7.34 -8.25 0.79
CA ALA A 57 6.12 -7.93 0.06
C ALA A 57 6.03 -8.72 -1.27
N ASN A 58 7.15 -8.82 -2.00
CA ASN A 58 7.21 -9.61 -3.23
C ASN A 58 7.01 -11.12 -2.98
N GLU A 59 7.58 -11.65 -1.89
CA GLU A 59 7.39 -13.06 -1.52
C GLU A 59 5.95 -13.38 -1.09
N ILE A 60 5.29 -12.46 -0.38
CA ILE A 60 3.88 -12.59 -0.01
C ILE A 60 3.02 -12.68 -1.28
N ILE A 61 3.20 -11.74 -2.21
CA ILE A 61 2.45 -11.75 -3.48
C ILE A 61 2.71 -13.02 -4.27
N ARG A 62 3.94 -13.55 -4.27
CA ARG A 62 4.26 -14.80 -5.00
C ARG A 62 3.54 -16.03 -4.45
N LYS A 63 3.13 -16.02 -3.18
CA LYS A 63 2.46 -17.15 -2.53
C LYS A 63 0.94 -17.14 -2.73
N LEU A 64 0.37 -16.01 -3.12
CA LEU A 64 -1.03 -15.82 -3.50
C LEU A 64 -1.24 -16.17 -4.98
#